data_AF-A0AAV3ZC15-F1
#
_entry.id   AF-A0AAV3ZC15-F1
#
_cell.length_a   1.000
_cell.length_b   1.000
_cell.length_c   1.000
_cell.angle_alpha   90.00
_cell.angle_beta   90.00
_cell.angle_gamma   90.00
#
_symmetry.space_group_name_H-M   'P 1'
#
loop_
_entity.id
_entity.type
_entity.pdbx_description
1 polymer ?
#
loop_
_entity_poly.entity_id
_entity_poly.type
_entity_poly.pdbx_seq_one_letter_code
_entity_poly.pdbx_strand_id
1 'polypeptide(L)'
;MAAHQTGTRRCVEARARALFHQWTDTSVDEFDGIKLWELDELKDVFKVDIDVFEFKYDPPCLVPHKRSSYKHGDVLHLLLVHGCHFSYISNIDAVAHAFGCEKCGKQYKERKKLIWHEKRCAGDEIKRYYPGGVYHPNPNPLEVLADEGVPVETDFVYPFRATYDFECYFTKSDIPTTSAAKTSYTARHVG
;
A
#
# COMPACT_ATOMS: atom_id res chain seq x y z
N MET A 1 19.24 -12.78 -17.97
CA MET A 1 18.86 -13.39 -19.27
C MET A 1 19.09 -14.88 -19.33
N ALA A 2 20.33 -15.40 -19.13
CA ALA A 2 20.56 -16.85 -19.12
C ALA A 2 19.64 -17.59 -18.12
N ALA A 3 19.56 -17.10 -16.88
CA ALA A 3 18.66 -17.65 -15.86
C ALA A 3 17.16 -17.56 -16.20
N HIS A 4 16.79 -16.61 -17.07
CA HIS A 4 15.42 -16.42 -17.51
C HIS A 4 15.06 -17.43 -18.61
N GLN A 5 15.96 -17.63 -19.58
CA GLN A 5 15.79 -18.59 -20.67
C GLN A 5 15.81 -20.06 -20.20
N THR A 6 16.62 -20.41 -19.20
CA THR A 6 16.77 -21.81 -18.78
C THR A 6 15.74 -22.26 -17.74
N GLY A 7 15.08 -21.33 -17.04
CA GLY A 7 14.14 -21.61 -15.95
C GLY A 7 14.71 -22.39 -14.75
N THR A 8 15.97 -22.82 -14.81
CA THR A 8 16.64 -23.69 -13.86
C THR A 8 18.06 -23.19 -13.61
N ARG A 9 18.54 -23.32 -12.36
CA ARG A 9 19.88 -22.88 -11.95
C ARG A 9 21.00 -23.79 -12.47
N ARG A 10 20.70 -25.05 -12.76
CA ARG A 10 21.65 -25.98 -13.39
C ARG A 10 21.88 -25.52 -14.83
N CYS A 11 23.14 -25.32 -15.22
CA CYS A 11 23.57 -24.87 -16.55
C CYS A 11 23.42 -23.36 -16.89
N VAL A 12 23.05 -22.50 -15.93
CA VAL A 12 22.98 -21.03 -16.18
C VAL A 12 24.33 -20.46 -16.58
N GLU A 13 25.41 -20.92 -15.96
CA GLU A 13 26.75 -20.37 -16.17
C GLU A 13 27.27 -20.65 -17.60
N ALA A 14 27.15 -21.88 -18.07
CA ALA A 14 27.53 -22.24 -19.44
C ALA A 14 26.74 -21.45 -20.48
N ARG A 15 25.42 -21.29 -20.27
CA ARG A 15 24.56 -20.49 -21.14
C ARG A 15 24.91 -19.00 -21.05
N ALA A 16 25.20 -18.49 -19.86
CA ALA A 16 25.61 -17.11 -19.64
C ALA A 16 26.92 -16.80 -20.36
N ARG A 17 27.93 -17.68 -20.25
CA ARG A 17 29.20 -17.56 -21.00
C ARG A 17 28.97 -17.59 -22.51
N ALA A 18 28.15 -18.52 -23.00
CA ALA A 18 27.85 -18.60 -24.43
C ALA A 18 27.16 -17.33 -24.97
N LEU A 19 26.20 -16.78 -24.22
CA LEU A 19 25.57 -15.51 -24.57
C LEU A 19 26.55 -14.34 -24.46
N PHE A 20 27.40 -14.31 -23.44
CA PHE A 20 28.39 -13.25 -23.26
C PHE A 20 29.35 -13.18 -24.46
N HIS A 21 29.95 -14.32 -24.83
CA HIS A 21 30.85 -14.40 -25.99
C HIS A 21 30.17 -14.24 -27.35
N GLN A 22 28.82 -14.31 -27.42
CA GLN A 22 28.10 -13.99 -28.65
C GLN A 22 28.13 -12.47 -28.93
N TRP A 23 28.25 -11.64 -27.90
CA TRP A 23 28.07 -10.19 -28.00
C TRP A 23 29.30 -9.38 -27.59
N THR A 24 30.30 -10.00 -26.96
CA THR A 24 31.56 -9.34 -26.63
C THR A 24 32.74 -10.31 -26.62
N ASP A 25 33.90 -9.82 -27.04
CA ASP A 25 35.20 -10.51 -26.93
C ASP A 25 35.95 -10.16 -25.63
N THR A 26 35.39 -9.27 -24.80
CA THR A 26 35.97 -8.92 -23.49
C THR A 26 36.05 -10.15 -22.59
N SER A 27 37.05 -10.22 -21.71
CA SER A 27 37.08 -11.27 -20.70
C SER A 27 35.96 -11.06 -19.68
N VAL A 28 35.45 -12.15 -19.09
CA VAL A 28 34.41 -12.06 -18.04
C VAL A 28 34.93 -11.30 -16.83
N ASP A 29 36.23 -11.39 -16.54
CA ASP A 29 36.87 -10.77 -15.38
C ASP A 29 37.03 -9.25 -15.53
N GLU A 30 37.06 -8.75 -16.77
CA GLU A 30 37.15 -7.31 -17.09
C GLU A 30 35.77 -6.68 -17.34
N PHE A 31 34.68 -7.43 -17.15
CA PHE A 31 33.33 -6.93 -17.38
C PHE A 31 32.80 -6.17 -16.17
N ASP A 32 32.77 -4.84 -16.27
CA ASP A 32 32.28 -3.93 -15.22
C ASP A 32 30.75 -4.00 -14.98
N GLY A 33 30.04 -4.86 -15.70
CA GLY A 33 28.59 -5.01 -15.60
C GLY A 33 27.83 -4.09 -16.53
N ILE A 34 26.53 -3.92 -16.24
CA ILE A 34 25.58 -3.19 -17.07
C ILE A 34 24.94 -2.08 -16.24
N LYS A 35 24.86 -0.89 -16.83
CA LYS A 35 24.23 0.29 -16.24
C LYS A 35 22.74 0.34 -16.57
N LEU A 36 21.97 1.09 -15.79
CA LEU A 36 20.51 1.13 -15.89
C LEU A 36 19.99 1.56 -17.29
N TRP A 37 20.69 2.50 -17.94
CA TRP A 37 20.31 3.01 -19.26
C TRP A 37 20.62 2.02 -20.39
N GLU A 38 21.66 1.20 -20.24
CA GLU A 38 22.03 0.16 -21.22
C GLU A 38 21.00 -0.98 -21.27
N LEU A 39 20.09 -1.07 -20.28
CA LEU A 39 19.01 -2.05 -20.30
C LEU A 39 18.05 -1.87 -21.49
N ASP A 40 17.90 -0.67 -22.04
CA ASP A 40 17.02 -0.49 -23.21
C ASP A 40 17.60 -1.12 -24.47
N GLU A 41 18.91 -1.01 -24.66
CA GLU A 41 19.60 -1.69 -25.77
C GLU A 41 19.49 -3.21 -25.63
N LEU A 42 19.64 -3.72 -24.40
CA LEU A 42 19.50 -5.16 -24.13
C LEU A 42 18.09 -5.69 -24.40
N LYS A 43 17.04 -4.88 -24.22
CA LYS A 43 15.68 -5.28 -24.60
C LYS A 43 15.58 -5.61 -26.08
N ASP A 44 16.17 -4.75 -26.91
CA ASP A 44 16.11 -4.88 -28.36
C ASP A 44 17.03 -5.98 -28.89
N VAL A 45 18.19 -6.19 -28.26
CA VAL A 45 19.14 -7.27 -28.60
C VAL A 45 18.55 -8.64 -28.28
N PHE A 46 18.02 -8.82 -27.07
CA PHE A 46 17.55 -10.11 -26.59
C PHE A 46 16.06 -10.36 -26.83
N LYS A 47 15.36 -9.38 -27.44
CA LYS A 47 13.93 -9.44 -27.73
C LYS A 47 13.09 -9.80 -26.50
N VAL A 48 13.45 -9.19 -25.37
CA VAL A 48 12.80 -9.40 -24.06
C VAL A 48 12.48 -8.04 -23.47
N ASP A 49 11.30 -7.89 -22.89
CA ASP A 49 10.99 -6.70 -22.10
C ASP A 49 11.64 -6.79 -20.73
N ILE A 50 12.08 -5.65 -20.19
CA ILE A 50 12.74 -5.60 -18.88
C ILE A 50 11.99 -4.61 -17.99
N ASP A 51 11.45 -5.13 -16.90
CA ASP A 51 10.89 -4.36 -15.78
C ASP A 51 11.91 -4.35 -14.63
N VAL A 52 12.20 -3.17 -14.10
CA VAL A 52 13.08 -2.97 -12.95
C VAL A 52 12.23 -2.53 -11.76
N PHE A 53 12.45 -3.17 -10.62
CA PHE A 53 11.78 -2.87 -9.37
C PHE A 53 12.80 -2.48 -8.31
N GLU A 54 12.36 -1.71 -7.33
CA GLU A 54 13.10 -1.37 -6.12
C GLU A 54 12.29 -1.83 -4.90
N PHE A 55 12.96 -2.29 -3.86
CA PHE A 55 12.29 -2.66 -2.61
C PHE A 55 12.37 -1.48 -1.62
N LYS A 56 11.21 -0.93 -1.25
CA LYS A 56 11.11 0.04 -0.16
C LYS A 56 10.88 -0.70 1.15
N TYR A 57 11.50 -0.24 2.22
CA TYR A 57 11.43 -0.90 3.53
C TYR A 57 10.34 -0.32 4.45
N ASP A 58 9.91 0.93 4.23
CA ASP A 58 8.94 1.60 5.10
C ASP A 58 7.86 2.36 4.31
N PRO A 59 6.62 1.82 4.21
CA PRO A 59 6.27 0.45 4.56
C PRO A 59 6.86 -0.53 3.52
N PRO A 60 7.10 -1.81 3.87
CA PRO A 60 7.77 -2.75 2.98
C PRO A 60 6.95 -3.04 1.72
N CYS A 61 7.44 -2.65 0.55
CA CYS A 61 6.79 -2.94 -0.72
C CYS A 61 7.74 -2.91 -1.92
N LEU A 62 7.39 -3.66 -2.97
CA LEU A 62 8.07 -3.64 -4.26
C LEU A 62 7.48 -2.50 -5.12
N VAL A 63 8.33 -1.57 -5.53
CA VAL A 63 7.95 -0.39 -6.32
C VAL A 63 8.55 -0.51 -7.73
N PRO A 64 7.78 -0.32 -8.80
CA PRO A 64 8.35 -0.23 -10.14
C PRO A 64 9.27 0.98 -10.24
N HIS A 65 10.52 0.76 -10.65
CA HIS A 65 11.49 1.80 -10.97
C HIS A 65 11.51 2.07 -12.48
N LYS A 66 11.31 1.03 -13.29
CA LYS A 66 11.22 1.12 -14.75
C LYS A 66 10.27 0.05 -15.27
N ARG A 67 9.33 0.46 -16.13
CA ARG A 67 8.43 -0.46 -16.84
C ARG A 67 8.78 -0.48 -18.32
N SER A 68 8.75 -1.67 -18.93
CA SER A 68 8.90 -1.77 -20.37
C SER A 68 7.62 -1.38 -21.11
N SER A 69 7.75 -1.11 -22.41
CA SER A 69 6.61 -0.89 -23.31
C SER A 69 5.86 -2.17 -23.67
N TYR A 70 6.31 -3.34 -23.19
CA TYR A 70 5.71 -4.65 -23.45
C TYR A 70 5.58 -4.95 -24.95
N LYS A 71 6.66 -4.71 -25.70
CA LYS A 71 6.72 -4.94 -27.16
C LYS A 71 6.95 -6.41 -27.50
N HIS A 72 7.56 -7.14 -26.58
CA HIS A 72 7.94 -8.53 -26.71
C HIS A 72 6.98 -9.39 -25.87
N GLY A 73 6.89 -10.69 -26.19
CA GLY A 73 6.03 -11.62 -25.47
C GLY A 73 6.56 -12.05 -24.10
N ASP A 74 7.85 -11.82 -23.85
CA ASP A 74 8.55 -12.26 -22.65
C ASP A 74 9.07 -11.08 -21.82
N VAL A 75 8.99 -11.19 -20.49
CA VAL A 75 9.31 -10.09 -19.56
C VAL A 75 10.26 -10.57 -18.47
N LEU A 76 11.47 -10.00 -18.49
CA LEU A 76 12.47 -10.13 -17.45
C LEU A 76 12.17 -9.16 -16.30
N HIS A 77 12.10 -9.69 -15.08
CA HIS A 77 11.96 -8.88 -13.86
C HIS A 77 13.29 -8.79 -13.13
N LEU A 78 13.74 -7.57 -12.86
CA LEU A 78 14.97 -7.27 -12.13
C LEU A 78 14.66 -6.49 -10.84
N LEU A 79 15.38 -6.79 -9.77
CA LEU A 79 15.42 -6.02 -8.54
C LEU A 79 16.69 -5.15 -8.54
N LEU A 80 16.53 -3.84 -8.45
CA LEU A 80 17.61 -2.89 -8.20
C LEU A 80 17.91 -2.89 -6.69
N VAL A 81 19.09 -3.38 -6.34
CA VAL A 81 19.59 -3.48 -4.96
C VAL A 81 20.60 -2.36 -4.74
N HIS A 82 20.33 -1.50 -3.74
CA HIS A 82 21.18 -0.37 -3.34
C HIS A 82 21.59 0.58 -4.50
N GLY A 83 20.79 0.65 -5.57
CA GLY A 83 21.03 1.54 -6.71
C GLY A 83 22.19 1.14 -7.64
N CYS A 84 22.91 0.04 -7.37
CA CYS A 84 24.09 -0.36 -8.14
C CYS A 84 24.09 -1.81 -8.63
N HIS A 85 23.21 -2.67 -8.13
CA HIS A 85 23.18 -4.08 -8.52
C HIS A 85 21.80 -4.54 -8.99
N PHE A 86 21.77 -5.38 -10.03
CA PHE A 86 20.55 -6.04 -10.48
C PHE A 86 20.50 -7.49 -10.01
N SER A 87 19.40 -7.89 -9.40
CA SER A 87 19.11 -9.29 -9.07
C SER A 87 17.93 -9.79 -9.89
N TYR A 88 18.04 -11.00 -10.42
CA TYR A 88 16.96 -11.61 -11.21
C TYR A 88 15.81 -12.06 -10.31
N ILE A 89 14.60 -11.63 -10.65
CA ILE A 89 13.37 -12.04 -9.98
C ILE A 89 12.72 -13.17 -10.79
N SER A 90 12.77 -14.40 -10.29
CA SER A 90 12.11 -15.55 -10.92
C SER A 90 10.62 -15.65 -10.60
N ASN A 91 10.22 -15.18 -9.41
CA ASN A 91 8.82 -15.12 -9.01
C ASN A 91 8.57 -13.80 -8.27
N ILE A 92 7.94 -12.85 -8.97
CA ILE A 92 7.71 -11.50 -8.46
C ILE A 92 6.75 -11.47 -7.26
N ASP A 93 5.75 -12.35 -7.25
CA ASP A 93 4.77 -12.42 -6.16
C ASP A 93 5.36 -13.03 -4.88
N ALA A 94 6.48 -13.75 -5.00
CA ALA A 94 7.22 -14.28 -3.85
C ALA A 94 8.22 -13.29 -3.25
N VAL A 95 8.66 -12.27 -4.00
CA VAL A 95 9.65 -11.29 -3.51
C VAL A 95 9.03 -10.33 -2.49
N ALA A 96 7.79 -9.90 -2.70
CA ALA A 96 7.10 -9.00 -1.79
C ALA A 96 5.59 -9.28 -1.75
N HIS A 97 5.03 -9.28 -0.54
CA HIS A 97 3.58 -9.38 -0.33
C HIS A 97 2.83 -8.05 -0.52
N ALA A 98 3.53 -7.01 -0.97
CA ALA A 98 2.97 -5.69 -1.23
C ALA A 98 3.69 -5.01 -2.40
N PHE A 99 2.91 -4.31 -3.20
CA PHE A 99 3.34 -3.59 -4.39
C PHE A 99 2.98 -2.11 -4.25
N GLY A 100 3.96 -1.22 -4.39
CA GLY A 100 3.76 0.22 -4.26
C GLY A 100 3.68 0.91 -5.60
N CYS A 101 2.79 1.91 -5.73
CA CYS A 101 2.82 2.83 -6.85
C CYS A 101 3.91 3.87 -6.65
N GLU A 102 4.79 4.04 -7.65
CA GLU A 102 5.85 5.04 -7.62
C GLU A 102 5.28 6.47 -7.54
N LYS A 103 4.19 6.75 -8.27
CA LYS A 103 3.62 8.10 -8.40
C LYS A 103 2.92 8.61 -7.14
N CYS A 104 2.11 7.78 -6.49
CA CYS A 104 1.28 8.20 -5.36
C CYS A 104 1.68 7.54 -4.02
N GLY A 105 2.53 6.52 -4.04
CA GLY A 105 2.95 5.78 -2.85
C GLY A 105 1.89 4.80 -2.29
N LYS A 106 0.71 4.68 -2.91
CA LYS A 106 -0.31 3.69 -2.48
C LYS A 106 0.21 2.27 -2.64
N GLN A 107 -0.14 1.41 -1.68
CA GLN A 107 0.26 0.02 -1.64
C GLN A 107 -0.90 -0.90 -1.99
N TYR A 108 -0.57 -2.02 -2.62
CA TYR A 108 -1.50 -3.03 -3.11
C TYR A 108 -0.99 -4.41 -2.76
N LYS A 109 -1.88 -5.29 -2.29
CA LYS A 109 -1.53 -6.69 -1.99
C LYS A 109 -1.21 -7.51 -3.25
N GLU A 110 -1.83 -7.15 -4.37
CA GLU A 110 -1.72 -7.88 -5.62
C GLU A 110 -1.14 -7.00 -6.72
N ARG A 111 -0.21 -7.55 -7.51
CA ARG A 111 0.37 -6.88 -8.69
C ARG A 111 -0.67 -6.40 -9.69
N LYS A 112 -1.73 -7.19 -9.92
CA LYS A 112 -2.82 -6.82 -10.84
C LYS A 112 -3.50 -5.52 -10.39
N LYS A 113 -3.71 -5.33 -9.09
CA LYS A 113 -4.34 -4.11 -8.55
C LYS A 113 -3.45 -2.89 -8.78
N LEU A 114 -2.13 -3.04 -8.60
CA LEU A 114 -1.18 -1.98 -8.94
C LEU A 114 -1.25 -1.61 -10.43
N ILE A 115 -1.21 -2.59 -11.33
CA ILE A 115 -1.25 -2.33 -12.79
C ILE A 115 -2.53 -1.59 -13.19
N TRP A 116 -3.67 -1.98 -12.62
CA TRP A 116 -4.94 -1.30 -12.89
C TRP A 116 -4.96 0.13 -12.34
N HIS A 117 -4.37 0.33 -11.17
CA HIS A 117 -4.21 1.66 -10.58
C HIS A 117 -3.31 2.55 -11.43
N GLU A 118 -2.15 2.07 -11.88
CA GLU A 118 -1.17 2.84 -12.65
C GLU A 118 -1.77 3.46 -13.92
N LYS A 119 -2.74 2.78 -14.56
CA LYS A 119 -3.46 3.27 -15.75
C LYS A 119 -4.29 4.53 -15.49
N ARG A 120 -4.72 4.76 -14.24
CA ARG A 120 -5.60 5.87 -13.84
C ARG A 120 -4.96 6.77 -12.78
N CYS A 121 -3.73 6.47 -12.37
CA CYS A 121 -3.03 7.20 -11.34
C CYS A 121 -2.53 8.53 -11.90
N ALA A 122 -3.11 9.62 -11.40
CA ALA A 122 -2.67 10.99 -11.69
C ALA A 122 -1.41 11.40 -10.90
N GLY A 123 -0.93 10.56 -9.97
CA GLY A 123 -0.05 10.99 -8.89
C GLY A 123 -0.89 11.69 -7.82
N ASP A 124 -0.69 11.38 -6.55
CA ASP A 124 -1.41 12.11 -5.50
C ASP A 124 -0.76 13.50 -5.39
N GLU A 125 -1.42 14.52 -5.94
CA GLU A 125 -1.23 15.90 -5.49
C GLU A 125 -1.56 15.92 -3.99
N ILE A 126 -0.57 16.30 -3.18
CA ILE A 126 -0.67 16.59 -1.75
C ILE A 126 -0.86 15.35 -0.88
N LYS A 127 0.26 14.75 -0.45
CA LYS A 127 0.31 14.11 0.88
C LYS A 127 -0.07 15.21 1.89
N ARG A 128 -1.31 15.22 2.36
CA ARG A 128 -1.64 15.98 3.57
C ARG A 128 -0.76 15.38 4.66
N TYR A 129 0.33 16.07 4.96
CA TYR A 129 1.17 15.79 6.11
C TYR A 129 0.29 16.07 7.32
N TYR A 130 -0.24 15.01 7.92
CA TYR A 130 -0.79 15.10 9.25
C TYR A 130 0.40 14.92 10.19
N PRO A 131 0.96 16.00 10.77
CA PRO A 131 1.89 15.84 11.87
C PRO A 131 1.11 15.07 12.94
N GLY A 132 1.48 13.82 13.19
CA GLY A 132 0.87 13.04 14.26
C GLY A 132 1.06 13.79 15.57
N GLY A 133 0.02 14.46 16.04
CA GLY A 133 -0.07 15.07 17.35
C GLY A 133 -0.88 14.18 18.28
N VAL A 134 -0.59 14.26 19.58
CA VAL A 134 -1.46 13.71 20.62
C VAL A 134 -2.85 14.35 20.42
N TYR A 135 -3.89 13.52 20.32
CA TYR A 135 -5.26 14.03 20.31
C TYR A 135 -5.51 14.73 21.64
N HIS A 136 -5.60 16.06 21.60
CA HIS A 136 -6.12 16.84 22.70
C HIS A 136 -7.62 17.04 22.46
N PRO A 137 -8.48 16.72 23.44
CA PRO A 137 -9.87 17.14 23.39
C PRO A 137 -9.93 18.65 23.14
N ASN A 138 -10.89 19.11 22.34
CA ASN A 138 -11.13 20.54 22.23
C ASN A 138 -11.44 21.09 23.63
N PRO A 139 -10.81 22.21 24.04
CA PRO A 139 -11.10 22.81 25.33
C PRO A 139 -12.59 23.16 25.41
N ASN A 140 -13.19 22.89 26.55
CA ASN A 140 -14.57 23.26 26.79
C ASN A 140 -14.70 24.80 26.92
N PRO A 141 -15.90 25.39 26.76
CA PRO A 141 -16.05 26.84 26.81
C PRO A 141 -15.54 27.50 28.10
N LEU A 142 -15.56 26.80 29.25
CA LEU A 142 -15.00 27.33 30.51
C LEU A 142 -13.48 27.28 30.53
N GLU A 143 -12.86 26.23 29.98
CA GLU A 143 -11.40 26.16 29.81
C GLU A 143 -10.90 27.28 28.89
N VAL A 144 -11.62 27.56 27.81
CA VAL A 144 -11.32 28.71 26.91
C VAL A 144 -11.43 30.03 27.66
N LEU A 145 -12.47 30.22 28.47
CA LEU A 145 -12.65 31.44 29.26
C LEU A 145 -11.57 31.59 30.34
N ALA A 146 -11.16 30.51 30.99
CA ALA A 146 -10.07 30.50 31.96
C ALA A 146 -8.72 30.87 31.30
N ASP A 147 -8.43 30.32 30.11
CA ASP A 147 -7.24 30.65 29.32
C ASP A 147 -7.21 32.13 28.90
N GLU A 148 -8.37 32.72 28.60
CA GLU A 148 -8.53 34.16 28.30
C GLU A 148 -8.54 35.06 29.56
N GLY A 149 -8.26 34.48 30.74
CA GLY A 149 -8.11 35.23 32.00
C GLY A 149 -9.44 35.56 32.70
N VAL A 150 -10.56 34.95 32.30
CA VAL A 150 -11.83 35.07 33.00
C VAL A 150 -11.86 34.09 34.17
N PRO A 151 -12.08 34.55 35.42
CA PRO A 151 -12.12 33.65 36.56
C PRO A 151 -13.38 32.77 36.50
N VAL A 152 -13.20 31.51 36.12
CA VAL A 152 -14.26 30.49 36.06
C VAL A 152 -13.80 29.20 36.74
N GLU A 153 -14.70 28.53 37.46
CA GLU A 153 -14.40 27.22 38.06
C GLU A 153 -14.51 26.12 36.99
N THR A 154 -13.38 25.49 36.64
CA THR A 154 -13.31 24.42 35.64
C THR A 154 -13.55 23.02 36.23
N ASP A 155 -13.50 22.88 37.56
CA ASP A 155 -13.52 21.58 38.27
C ASP A 155 -14.86 20.84 38.18
N PHE A 156 -15.95 21.51 37.80
CA PHE A 156 -17.30 20.94 37.76
C PHE A 156 -17.73 20.38 36.40
N VAL A 157 -16.85 20.35 35.39
CA VAL A 157 -17.23 19.96 34.03
C VAL A 157 -16.86 18.51 33.74
N TYR A 158 -17.80 17.59 33.97
CA TYR A 158 -17.71 16.26 33.37
C TYR A 158 -18.03 16.36 31.86
N PRO A 159 -17.19 15.87 30.94
CA PRO A 159 -17.35 16.07 29.50
C PRO A 159 -18.57 15.33 28.91
N PHE A 160 -19.13 14.38 29.64
CA PHE A 160 -20.30 13.61 29.23
C PHE A 160 -21.55 14.11 29.97
N ARG A 161 -22.41 14.84 29.27
CA ARG A 161 -23.78 15.12 29.74
C ARG A 161 -24.71 14.06 29.17
N ALA A 162 -25.27 13.22 30.03
CA ALA A 162 -26.40 12.38 29.64
C ALA A 162 -27.63 13.28 29.50
N THR A 163 -27.94 13.67 28.27
CA THR A 163 -29.20 14.37 27.97
C THR A 163 -30.28 13.31 27.85
N TYR A 164 -31.05 13.12 28.91
CA TYR A 164 -32.23 12.26 28.86
C TYR A 164 -33.37 13.05 28.21
N ASP A 165 -33.80 12.61 27.04
CA ASP A 165 -35.04 13.05 26.43
C ASP A 165 -36.20 12.31 27.14
N PHE A 166 -36.98 13.01 27.95
CA PHE A 166 -38.08 12.44 28.74
C PHE A 166 -39.45 12.51 28.04
N GLU A 167 -39.49 12.71 26.72
CA GLU A 167 -40.74 12.82 25.95
C GLU A 167 -41.55 11.50 25.86
N CYS A 168 -41.00 10.36 26.30
CA CYS A 168 -41.68 9.06 26.17
C CYS A 168 -42.51 8.69 27.40
N TYR A 169 -43.80 9.03 27.40
CA TYR A 169 -44.78 8.50 28.35
C TYR A 169 -45.21 7.07 27.94
N PHE A 170 -45.02 6.10 28.85
CA PHE A 170 -45.46 4.72 28.64
C PHE A 170 -46.72 4.46 29.48
N THR A 171 -47.83 4.10 28.81
CA THR A 171 -49.05 3.71 29.49
C THR A 171 -49.09 2.21 29.78
N LYS A 172 -49.77 1.84 30.88
CA LYS A 172 -50.07 0.46 31.24
C LYS A 172 -51.51 0.03 30.91
N SER A 173 -52.31 0.94 30.35
CA SER A 173 -53.64 0.62 29.83
C SER A 173 -53.57 0.07 28.39
N ASP A 174 -54.55 -0.75 28.01
CA ASP A 174 -54.69 -1.34 26.66
C ASP A 174 -53.44 -2.07 26.15
N ILE A 175 -52.79 -2.83 27.04
CA ILE A 175 -51.65 -3.67 26.69
C ILE A 175 -52.14 -4.93 25.95
N PRO A 176 -51.56 -5.30 24.80
CA PRO A 176 -51.92 -6.54 24.10
C PRO A 176 -51.68 -7.78 24.96
N THR A 177 -52.66 -8.68 25.01
CA THR A 177 -52.47 -10.00 25.63
C THR A 177 -51.77 -10.92 24.63
N THR A 178 -50.62 -11.47 25.02
CA THR A 178 -49.89 -12.47 24.25
C THR A 178 -50.51 -13.85 24.41
N SER A 179 -50.66 -14.59 23.31
CA SER A 179 -51.22 -15.94 23.28
C SER A 179 -50.25 -17.03 23.75
N ALA A 180 -48.97 -16.70 24.00
CA ALA A 180 -47.93 -17.65 24.38
C ALA A 180 -47.31 -17.29 25.73
N ALA A 181 -47.27 -18.26 26.64
CA ALA A 181 -46.87 -18.12 28.06
C ALA A 181 -45.41 -17.73 28.32
N LYS A 182 -44.63 -17.37 27.29
CA LYS A 182 -43.20 -17.02 27.40
C LYS A 182 -42.88 -15.55 27.14
N THR A 183 -43.87 -14.75 26.74
CA THR A 183 -43.67 -13.33 26.46
C THR A 183 -44.85 -12.55 27.02
N SER A 184 -44.61 -11.44 27.72
CA SER A 184 -45.64 -10.52 28.19
C SER A 184 -45.24 -9.07 27.88
N TYR A 185 -46.23 -8.25 27.52
CA TYR A 185 -46.04 -6.81 27.36
C TYR A 185 -46.24 -6.12 28.71
N THR A 186 -45.38 -5.15 29.06
CA THR A 186 -45.37 -4.47 30.37
C THR A 186 -45.80 -3.01 30.31
N ALA A 187 -45.60 -2.34 29.17
CA ALA A 187 -46.09 -0.99 28.88
C ALA A 187 -46.04 -0.72 27.37
N ARG A 188 -46.77 0.29 26.90
CA ARG A 188 -46.79 0.74 25.49
C ARG A 188 -46.51 2.24 25.40
N HIS A 189 -45.71 2.65 24.42
CA HIS A 189 -45.43 4.06 24.14
C HIS A 189 -46.70 4.79 23.68
N VAL A 190 -46.95 5.97 24.23
CA VAL A 190 -48.03 6.87 23.78
C VAL A 190 -47.37 7.99 22.98
N GLY A 191 -47.66 8.04 21.68
CA GLY A 191 -47.29 9.13 20.78
C GLY A 191 -48.53 9.69 20.10
#